data_AF-A0A835Q989-F1
#
_entry.id   AF-A0A835Q989-F1
#
_cell.length_a   1.000
_cell.length_b   1.000
_cell.length_c   1.000
_cell.angle_alpha   90.00
_cell.angle_beta   90.00
_cell.angle_gamma   90.00
#
_symmetry.space_group_name_H-M   'P 1'
#
loop_
_entity.id
_entity.type
_entity.pdbx_description
1 polymer ?
#
loop_
_entity_poly.entity_id
_entity_poly.type
_entity_poly.pdbx_seq_one_letter_code
_entity_poly.pdbx_strand_id
1 'polypeptide(L)'
;MSVATRGIEREISSLQLEEKKLVMEIKQTAKTGNEAATKILARQLIRLRQQITNLQESRAQLRGVATHTQAMHASTSVSAGMKGASKAMAAMNKEMEPAKQAKIMKEFQKQSTQMDMTLEMMSESIDETLDKDEAEEETEELTNQVLDEIGVDIASQLSSAPKGRIAVNGRKVDEAPRAVASDTEEIDELEKRLASLRRV
;
A
#
# COMPACT_ATOMS: atom_id res chain seq x y z
N MET A 1 -21.31 -8.46 -24.83
CA MET A 1 -21.62 -7.02 -24.92
C MET A 1 -20.78 -6.24 -25.94
N SER A 2 -19.48 -6.51 -26.10
CA SER A 2 -18.64 -5.85 -27.13
C SER A 2 -19.15 -5.98 -28.58
N VAL A 3 -19.79 -7.09 -28.93
CA VAL A 3 -20.38 -7.30 -30.26
C VAL A 3 -21.56 -6.35 -30.52
N ALA A 4 -22.40 -6.12 -29.50
CA ALA A 4 -23.55 -5.22 -29.62
C ALA A 4 -23.13 -3.75 -29.77
N THR A 5 -22.13 -3.30 -29.00
CA THR A 5 -21.60 -1.93 -29.12
C THR A 5 -20.95 -1.70 -30.49
N ARG A 6 -20.18 -2.67 -30.99
CA ARG A 6 -19.58 -2.61 -32.34
C ARG A 6 -20.62 -2.64 -33.46
N GLY A 7 -21.71 -3.40 -33.27
CA GLY A 7 -22.84 -3.41 -34.21
C GLY A 7 -23.46 -2.03 -34.37
N ILE A 8 -23.76 -1.37 -33.24
CA ILE A 8 -24.33 -0.02 -33.23
C ILE A 8 -23.38 1.01 -33.84
N GLU A 9 -22.07 0.92 -33.57
CA GLU A 9 -21.09 1.84 -34.18
C GLU A 9 -21.01 1.71 -35.71
N ARG A 10 -21.13 0.49 -36.24
CA ARG A 10 -21.21 0.26 -37.69
C ARG A 10 -22.48 0.85 -38.28
N GLU A 11 -23.62 0.67 -37.60
CA GLU A 11 -24.89 1.21 -38.05
C GLU A 11 -24.92 2.74 -38.03
N ILE A 12 -24.40 3.37 -36.97
CA ILE A 12 -24.20 4.83 -36.90
C ILE A 12 -23.35 5.31 -38.08
N SER A 13 -22.24 4.62 -38.37
CA SER A 13 -21.35 4.99 -39.49
C SER A 13 -22.05 4.87 -40.84
N SER A 14 -22.88 3.84 -41.03
CA SER A 14 -23.69 3.65 -42.24
C SER A 14 -24.72 4.78 -42.42
N LEU A 15 -25.47 5.10 -41.36
CA LEU A 15 -26.48 6.16 -41.39
C LEU A 15 -25.86 7.55 -41.59
N GLN A 16 -24.65 7.81 -41.07
CA GLN A 16 -23.91 9.04 -41.34
C GLN A 16 -23.49 9.18 -42.81
N LEU A 17 -23.17 8.06 -43.49
CA LEU A 17 -22.89 8.07 -44.93
C LEU A 17 -24.17 8.34 -45.73
N GLU A 18 -25.30 7.75 -45.34
CA GLU A 18 -26.60 8.05 -45.92
C GLU A 18 -27.00 9.51 -45.70
N GLU A 19 -26.72 10.08 -44.52
CA GLU A 19 -26.98 11.49 -44.22
C GLU A 19 -26.23 12.39 -45.21
N LYS A 20 -24.95 12.12 -45.46
CA LYS A 20 -24.15 12.86 -46.44
C LYS A 20 -24.74 12.77 -47.85
N LYS A 21 -25.18 11.58 -48.27
CA LYS A 21 -25.85 11.39 -49.57
C LYS A 21 -27.14 12.19 -49.66
N LEU A 22 -27.97 12.13 -48.62
CA LEU A 22 -29.26 12.82 -48.57
C LEU A 22 -29.08 14.35 -48.58
N VAL A 23 -28.04 14.86 -47.92
CA VAL A 23 -27.68 16.29 -47.99
C VAL A 23 -27.27 16.71 -49.40
N MET A 24 -26.51 15.87 -50.13
CA MET A 24 -26.17 16.15 -51.54
C MET A 24 -27.41 16.14 -52.43
N GLU A 25 -28.32 15.20 -52.22
CA GLU A 25 -29.57 15.09 -52.96
C GLU A 25 -30.48 16.29 -52.70
N ILE A 26 -30.65 16.71 -51.44
CA ILE A 26 -31.38 17.95 -51.08
C ILE A 26 -30.79 19.17 -51.79
N LYS A 27 -29.45 19.28 -51.85
CA LYS A 27 -28.80 20.40 -52.57
C LYS A 27 -29.08 20.35 -54.07
N GLN A 28 -29.13 19.16 -54.66
CA GLN A 28 -29.46 18.96 -56.07
C GLN A 28 -30.92 19.36 -56.35
N THR A 29 -31.88 18.84 -55.56
CA THR A 29 -33.31 19.12 -55.77
C THR A 29 -33.66 20.58 -55.48
N ALA A 30 -32.99 21.21 -54.51
CA ALA A 30 -33.14 22.62 -54.23
C ALA A 30 -32.69 23.50 -55.40
N LYS A 31 -31.59 23.15 -56.08
CA LYS A 31 -31.11 23.87 -57.28
C LYS A 31 -32.08 23.75 -58.46
N THR A 32 -32.79 22.63 -58.57
CA THR A 32 -33.79 22.42 -59.62
C THR A 32 -35.13 23.13 -59.35
N GLY A 33 -35.30 23.78 -58.20
CA GLY A 33 -36.53 24.50 -57.84
C GLY A 33 -37.71 23.59 -57.45
N ASN A 34 -37.49 22.28 -57.27
CA ASN A 34 -38.55 21.36 -56.83
C ASN A 34 -38.71 21.42 -55.30
N GLU A 35 -39.50 22.38 -54.84
CA GLU A 35 -39.76 22.61 -53.42
C GLU A 35 -40.43 21.42 -52.73
N ALA A 36 -41.37 20.74 -53.41
CA ALA A 36 -42.08 19.60 -52.85
C ALA A 36 -41.15 18.42 -52.54
N ALA A 37 -40.29 18.05 -53.50
CA ALA A 37 -39.29 17.00 -53.31
C ALA A 37 -38.26 17.38 -52.23
N THR A 38 -37.80 18.62 -52.24
CA THR A 38 -36.84 19.14 -51.25
C THR A 38 -37.41 19.08 -49.83
N LYS A 39 -38.71 19.38 -49.65
CA LYS A 39 -39.39 19.34 -48.35
C LYS A 39 -39.54 17.90 -47.82
N ILE A 40 -39.78 16.94 -48.71
CA ILE A 40 -39.84 15.51 -48.34
C ILE A 40 -38.46 15.01 -47.90
N LEU A 41 -37.42 15.27 -48.69
CA LEU A 41 -36.05 14.88 -48.37
C LEU A 41 -35.55 15.55 -47.08
N ALA A 42 -35.89 16.83 -46.85
CA ALA A 42 -35.54 17.51 -45.61
C ALA A 42 -36.18 16.85 -44.37
N ARG A 43 -37.44 16.40 -44.46
CA ARG A 43 -38.09 15.64 -43.38
C ARG A 43 -37.40 14.29 -43.15
N GLN A 44 -36.98 13.62 -44.22
CA GLN A 44 -36.22 12.38 -44.12
C GLN A 44 -34.86 12.59 -43.44
N LEU A 45 -34.17 13.69 -43.75
CA LEU A 45 -32.91 14.07 -43.09
C LEU A 45 -33.10 14.26 -41.57
N ILE A 46 -34.16 14.94 -41.15
CA ILE A 46 -34.46 15.12 -39.73
C ILE A 46 -34.72 13.78 -39.05
N ARG A 47 -35.49 12.89 -39.66
CA ARG A 47 -35.73 11.53 -39.14
C ARG A 47 -34.45 10.73 -39.02
N LEU A 48 -33.59 10.79 -40.03
CA LEU A 48 -32.30 10.09 -40.04
C LEU A 48 -31.38 10.62 -38.93
N ARG A 49 -31.32 11.94 -38.72
CA ARG A 49 -30.57 12.54 -37.61
C ARG A 49 -31.10 12.10 -36.26
N GLN A 50 -32.42 12.06 -36.09
CA GLN A 50 -33.02 11.56 -34.85
C GLN A 50 -32.65 10.10 -34.60
N GLN A 51 -32.65 9.25 -35.64
CA GLN A 51 -32.23 7.85 -35.54
C GLN A 51 -30.75 7.72 -35.13
N ILE A 52 -29.86 8.54 -35.70
CA ILE A 52 -28.45 8.60 -35.31
C ILE A 52 -28.31 8.99 -33.83
N THR A 53 -29.02 10.03 -33.38
CA THR A 53 -29.02 10.46 -31.97
C THR A 53 -29.50 9.35 -31.03
N ASN A 54 -30.61 8.68 -31.37
CA ASN A 54 -31.14 7.57 -30.58
C ASN A 54 -30.15 6.40 -30.47
N LEU A 55 -29.45 6.06 -31.57
CA LEU A 55 -28.41 5.03 -31.56
C LEU A 55 -27.18 5.45 -30.75
N GLN A 56 -26.80 6.72 -30.79
CA GLN A 56 -25.71 7.25 -29.96
C GLN A 56 -26.06 7.19 -28.47
N GLU A 57 -27.31 7.50 -28.10
CA GLU A 57 -27.81 7.35 -26.74
C GLU A 57 -27.79 5.88 -26.30
N SER A 58 -28.32 4.97 -27.13
CA SER A 58 -28.28 3.53 -26.87
C SER A 58 -26.86 3.01 -26.69
N ARG A 59 -25.89 3.51 -27.50
CA ARG A 59 -24.47 3.20 -27.33
C ARG A 59 -23.95 3.64 -25.97
N ALA A 60 -24.29 4.85 -25.51
CA ALA A 60 -23.88 5.37 -24.21
C ALA A 60 -24.46 4.52 -23.07
N GLN A 61 -25.75 4.18 -23.15
CA GLN A 61 -26.42 3.32 -22.19
C GLN A 61 -25.77 1.94 -22.13
N LEU A 62 -25.53 1.29 -23.28
CA LEU A 62 -24.85 -0.02 -23.33
C LEU A 62 -23.44 0.02 -22.78
N ARG A 63 -22.70 1.12 -22.99
CA ARG A 63 -21.37 1.30 -22.39
C ARG A 63 -21.47 1.39 -20.87
N GLY A 64 -22.45 2.11 -20.33
CA GLY A 64 -22.71 2.18 -18.90
C GLY A 64 -23.13 0.84 -18.29
N VAL A 65 -23.97 0.07 -19.00
CA VAL A 65 -24.33 -1.30 -18.58
C VAL A 65 -23.10 -2.21 -18.59
N ALA A 66 -22.25 -2.11 -19.62
CA ALA A 66 -21.03 -2.91 -19.70
C ALA A 66 -20.06 -2.65 -18.53
N THR A 67 -19.85 -1.39 -18.14
CA THR A 67 -19.01 -1.06 -16.99
C THR A 67 -19.66 -1.53 -15.69
N HIS A 68 -20.97 -1.37 -15.53
CA HIS A 68 -21.69 -1.85 -14.37
C HIS A 68 -21.61 -3.38 -14.24
N THR A 69 -21.83 -4.12 -15.32
CA THR A 69 -21.68 -5.58 -15.34
C THR A 69 -20.25 -6.02 -15.03
N GLN A 70 -19.24 -5.30 -15.53
CA GLN A 70 -17.84 -5.60 -15.20
C GLN A 70 -17.53 -5.36 -13.72
N ALA A 71 -18.07 -4.30 -13.12
CA ALA A 71 -17.98 -4.07 -11.68
C ALA A 71 -18.71 -5.16 -10.88
N MET A 72 -19.89 -5.60 -11.33
CA MET A 72 -20.60 -6.73 -10.71
C MET A 72 -19.79 -8.03 -10.78
N HIS A 73 -19.13 -8.32 -11.90
CA HIS A 73 -18.24 -9.49 -12.01
C HIS A 73 -17.05 -9.41 -11.05
N ALA A 74 -16.41 -8.25 -10.95
CA ALA A 74 -15.31 -8.05 -9.99
C ALA A 74 -15.80 -8.23 -8.55
N SER A 75 -16.93 -7.63 -8.20
CA SER A 75 -17.55 -7.78 -6.87
C SER A 75 -17.91 -9.24 -6.57
N THR A 76 -18.42 -9.97 -7.57
CA THR A 76 -18.72 -11.42 -7.44
C THR A 76 -17.45 -12.23 -7.19
N SER A 77 -16.36 -11.94 -7.91
CA SER A 77 -15.07 -12.61 -7.71
C SER A 77 -14.48 -12.34 -6.33
N VAL A 78 -14.57 -11.09 -5.84
CA VAL A 78 -14.15 -10.73 -4.48
C VAL A 78 -15.00 -11.47 -3.46
N SER A 79 -16.33 -11.51 -3.63
CA SER A 79 -17.23 -12.26 -2.75
C SER A 79 -16.90 -13.76 -2.71
N ALA A 80 -16.56 -14.37 -3.85
CA ALA A 80 -16.12 -15.76 -3.91
C ALA A 80 -14.80 -15.98 -3.16
N GLY A 81 -13.82 -15.07 -3.30
CA GLY A 81 -12.58 -15.08 -2.54
C GLY A 81 -12.81 -14.92 -1.04
N MET A 82 -13.66 -13.96 -0.65
CA MET A 82 -14.06 -13.75 0.75
C MET A 82 -14.75 -14.97 1.35
N LYS A 83 -15.56 -15.70 0.57
CA LYS A 83 -16.17 -16.97 1.02
C LYS A 83 -15.13 -18.05 1.29
N GLY A 84 -14.09 -18.14 0.46
CA GLY A 84 -12.96 -19.05 0.69
C GLY A 84 -12.16 -18.66 1.93
N ALA A 85 -11.81 -17.38 2.04
CA ALA A 85 -11.07 -16.82 3.16
C ALA A 85 -11.84 -16.96 4.48
N SER A 86 -13.16 -16.72 4.49
CA SER A 86 -13.99 -16.88 5.69
C SER A 86 -14.10 -18.34 6.11
N LYS A 87 -14.17 -19.28 5.17
CA LYS A 87 -14.11 -20.71 5.47
C LYS A 87 -12.75 -21.10 6.06
N ALA A 88 -11.66 -20.57 5.54
CA ALA A 88 -10.32 -20.79 6.07
C ALA A 88 -10.15 -20.18 7.47
N MET A 89 -10.63 -18.96 7.69
CA MET A 89 -10.65 -18.32 9.00
C MET A 89 -11.51 -19.08 10.01
N ALA A 90 -12.67 -19.60 9.60
CA ALA A 90 -13.50 -20.44 10.45
C ALA A 90 -12.79 -21.75 10.84
N ALA A 91 -12.07 -22.38 9.90
CA ALA A 91 -11.25 -23.56 10.20
C ALA A 91 -10.06 -23.22 11.12
N MET A 92 -9.38 -22.09 10.89
CA MET A 92 -8.30 -21.60 11.75
C MET A 92 -8.81 -21.33 13.17
N ASN A 93 -9.96 -20.68 13.31
CA ASN A 93 -10.57 -20.40 14.61
C ASN A 93 -10.93 -21.68 15.38
N LYS A 94 -11.26 -22.77 14.67
CA LYS A 94 -11.51 -24.08 15.27
C LYS A 94 -10.23 -24.79 15.74
N GLU A 95 -9.12 -24.61 15.03
CA GLU A 95 -7.82 -25.20 15.42
C GLU A 95 -7.12 -24.37 16.49
N MET A 96 -7.33 -23.06 16.50
CA MET A 96 -6.84 -22.12 17.49
C MET A 96 -7.72 -22.12 18.75
N GLU A 97 -8.06 -23.31 19.25
CA GLU A 97 -8.75 -23.44 20.53
C GLU A 97 -7.83 -22.93 21.66
N PRO A 98 -8.32 -22.07 22.57
CA PRO A 98 -7.52 -21.55 23.68
C PRO A 98 -6.94 -22.67 24.56
N ALA A 99 -7.56 -23.86 24.56
CA ALA A 99 -7.03 -25.06 25.21
C ALA A 99 -5.72 -25.57 24.59
N LYS A 100 -5.58 -25.57 23.26
CA LYS A 100 -4.32 -25.97 22.60
C LYS A 100 -3.23 -24.91 22.82
N GLN A 101 -3.61 -23.65 22.83
CA GLN A 101 -2.68 -22.54 23.07
C GLN A 101 -2.18 -22.51 24.52
N ALA A 102 -3.05 -22.77 25.50
CA ALA A 102 -2.68 -22.95 26.89
C ALA A 102 -1.76 -24.17 27.10
N LYS A 103 -2.00 -25.27 26.37
CA LYS A 103 -1.12 -26.45 26.41
C LYS A 103 0.27 -26.14 25.86
N ILE A 104 0.36 -25.46 24.72
CA ILE A 104 1.64 -25.03 24.13
C ILE A 104 2.36 -24.06 25.07
N MET A 105 1.65 -23.12 25.70
CA MET A 105 2.25 -22.21 26.68
C MET A 105 2.79 -22.96 27.90
N LYS A 106 2.08 -23.97 28.39
CA LYS A 106 2.51 -24.81 29.50
C LYS A 106 3.71 -25.69 29.14
N GLU A 107 3.72 -26.26 27.94
CA GLU A 107 4.85 -27.05 27.43
C GLU A 107 6.09 -26.15 27.25
N PHE A 108 5.90 -24.93 26.72
CA PHE A 108 6.94 -23.93 26.59
C PHE A 108 7.48 -23.48 27.95
N GLN A 109 6.60 -23.19 28.92
CA GLN A 109 7.02 -22.88 30.29
C GLN A 109 7.83 -24.02 30.89
N LYS A 110 7.38 -25.27 30.73
CA LYS A 110 8.10 -26.44 31.25
C LYS A 110 9.48 -26.60 30.59
N GLN A 111 9.57 -26.43 29.27
CA GLN A 111 10.84 -26.50 28.55
C GLN A 111 11.76 -25.33 28.91
N SER A 112 11.22 -24.12 29.07
CA SER A 112 11.97 -22.95 29.53
C SER A 112 12.51 -23.18 30.94
N THR A 113 11.69 -23.67 31.88
CA THR A 113 12.17 -23.99 33.23
C THR A 113 13.17 -25.13 33.23
N GLN A 114 13.01 -26.12 32.36
CA GLN A 114 13.97 -27.22 32.23
C GLN A 114 15.30 -26.71 31.66
N MET A 115 15.25 -25.81 30.69
CA MET A 115 16.43 -25.15 30.14
C MET A 115 17.12 -24.26 31.18
N ASP A 116 16.36 -23.47 31.94
CA ASP A 116 16.87 -22.65 33.03
C ASP A 116 17.52 -23.53 34.11
N MET A 117 16.91 -24.65 34.50
CA MET A 117 17.52 -25.60 35.43
C MET A 117 18.79 -26.24 34.86
N THR A 118 18.84 -26.56 33.56
CA THR A 118 20.07 -27.08 32.95
C THR A 118 21.17 -26.03 32.87
N LEU A 119 20.82 -24.76 32.66
CA LEU A 119 21.77 -23.66 32.71
C LEU A 119 22.28 -23.43 34.13
N GLU A 120 21.41 -23.51 35.14
CA GLU A 120 21.78 -23.41 36.54
C GLU A 120 22.68 -24.57 36.98
N MET A 121 22.33 -25.82 36.64
CA MET A 121 23.18 -26.99 36.91
C MET A 121 24.52 -26.94 36.15
N MET A 122 24.52 -26.42 34.92
CA MET A 122 25.76 -26.20 34.16
C MET A 122 26.60 -25.09 34.78
N SER A 123 25.98 -24.02 35.26
CA SER A 123 26.66 -22.95 35.99
C SER A 123 27.25 -23.47 37.30
N GLU A 124 26.50 -24.24 38.09
CA GLU A 124 26.96 -24.85 39.34
C GLU A 124 28.09 -25.86 39.10
N SER A 125 28.02 -26.63 37.99
CA SER A 125 29.12 -27.53 37.60
C SER A 125 30.38 -26.76 37.16
N ILE A 126 30.20 -25.63 36.47
CA ILE A 126 31.31 -24.74 36.08
C ILE A 126 31.91 -24.10 37.33
N ASP A 127 31.08 -23.64 38.26
CA ASP A 127 31.48 -23.05 39.54
C ASP A 127 32.25 -24.08 40.38
N GLU A 128 31.75 -25.31 40.52
CA GLU A 128 32.45 -26.39 41.25
C GLU A 128 33.77 -26.83 40.58
N THR A 129 33.89 -26.67 39.26
CA THR A 129 35.17 -26.89 38.54
C THR A 129 36.13 -25.71 38.61
N LEU A 130 35.63 -24.48 38.78
CA LEU A 130 36.43 -23.28 38.99
C LEU A 130 36.93 -23.18 40.43
N ASP A 131 36.12 -23.63 41.41
CA ASP A 131 36.46 -23.69 42.84
C ASP A 131 37.47 -24.80 43.19
N LYS A 132 37.70 -25.76 42.28
CA LYS A 132 38.72 -26.82 42.45
C LYS A 132 40.00 -26.47 41.72
N ASP A 133 40.84 -25.74 42.44
CA ASP A 133 42.31 -25.65 42.32
C ASP A 133 42.85 -24.95 41.05
N GLU A 134 43.45 -23.74 41.23
CA GLU A 134 44.31 -22.92 40.31
C GLU A 134 43.72 -21.67 39.61
N ALA A 135 42.42 -21.38 39.63
CA ALA A 135 41.88 -20.26 38.84
C ALA A 135 41.85 -18.88 39.53
N GLU A 136 41.88 -18.78 40.86
CA GLU A 136 41.75 -17.50 41.58
C GLU A 136 43.00 -16.60 41.47
N GLU A 137 44.22 -17.15 41.57
CA GLU A 137 45.45 -16.34 41.49
C GLU A 137 45.71 -15.80 40.06
N GLU A 138 45.39 -16.58 39.00
CA GLU A 138 45.56 -16.13 37.61
C GLU A 138 44.47 -15.12 37.19
N THR A 139 43.25 -15.22 37.73
CA THR A 139 42.18 -14.26 37.41
C THR A 139 42.41 -12.90 38.06
N GLU A 140 43.01 -12.83 39.26
CA GLU A 140 43.39 -11.56 39.88
C GLU A 140 44.49 -10.83 39.09
N GLU A 141 45.53 -11.54 38.60
CA GLU A 141 46.58 -10.95 37.76
C GLU A 141 46.03 -10.43 36.41
N LEU A 142 45.18 -11.21 35.75
CA LEU A 142 44.51 -10.79 34.50
C LEU A 142 43.56 -9.61 34.72
N THR A 143 42.86 -9.56 35.85
CA THR A 143 41.96 -8.45 36.18
C THR A 143 42.75 -7.16 36.43
N ASN A 144 43.88 -7.24 37.15
CA ASN A 144 44.78 -6.10 37.33
C ASN A 144 45.38 -5.63 35.99
N GLN A 145 45.76 -6.56 35.10
CA GLN A 145 46.25 -6.22 33.75
C GLN A 145 45.18 -5.49 32.91
N VAL A 146 43.91 -5.90 32.99
CA VAL A 146 42.80 -5.22 32.28
C VAL A 146 42.48 -3.86 32.92
N LEU A 147 42.57 -3.73 34.25
CA LEU A 147 42.37 -2.45 34.94
C LEU A 147 43.45 -1.41 34.58
N ASP A 148 44.69 -1.87 34.41
CA ASP A 148 45.80 -1.07 33.88
C ASP A 148 45.54 -0.65 32.42
N GLU A 149 45.02 -1.57 31.60
CA GLU A 149 44.75 -1.34 30.18
C GLU A 149 43.53 -0.43 29.94
N ILE A 150 42.52 -0.47 30.81
CA ILE A 150 41.36 0.45 30.83
C ILE A 150 41.77 1.85 31.32
N GLY A 151 42.92 1.99 31.99
CA GLY A 151 43.53 3.29 32.30
C GLY A 151 42.86 4.03 33.47
N VAL A 152 42.34 3.30 34.45
CA VAL A 152 41.75 3.89 35.67
C VAL A 152 42.79 4.72 36.45
N ASP A 153 44.08 4.42 36.31
CA ASP A 153 45.15 5.12 37.02
C ASP A 153 45.54 6.49 36.38
N ILE A 154 45.40 6.65 35.06
CA ILE A 154 45.74 7.90 34.35
C ILE A 154 44.70 9.00 34.61
N ALA A 155 43.44 8.62 34.83
CA ALA A 155 42.37 9.57 35.16
C ALA A 155 42.60 10.25 36.54
N SER A 156 43.28 9.58 37.47
CA SER A 156 43.60 10.14 38.79
C SER A 156 44.73 11.17 38.76
N GLN A 157 45.69 11.03 37.83
CA GLN A 157 46.85 11.93 37.71
C GLN A 157 46.67 13.10 36.73
N LEU A 158 45.71 13.04 35.79
CA LEU A 158 45.51 14.09 34.77
C LEU A 158 44.53 15.21 35.19
N SER A 159 43.85 15.09 36.34
CA SER A 159 42.94 16.12 36.87
C SER A 159 43.64 17.42 37.33
N SER A 160 44.97 17.52 37.23
CA SER A 160 45.77 18.65 37.72
C SER A 160 46.51 19.39 36.60
N ALA A 161 45.80 19.84 35.56
CA ALA A 161 46.33 20.79 34.57
C ALA A 161 45.28 21.87 34.21
N PRO A 162 45.52 23.17 34.49
CA PRO A 162 44.53 24.23 34.33
C PRO A 162 44.28 24.61 32.85
N LYS A 163 43.00 24.85 32.57
CA LYS A 163 42.37 25.13 31.27
C LYS A 163 42.87 26.44 30.64
N GLY A 164 43.50 26.35 29.46
CA GLY A 164 43.89 27.48 28.61
C GLY A 164 42.93 27.72 27.44
N ARG A 165 42.44 28.95 27.32
CA ARG A 165 41.47 29.50 26.35
C ARG A 165 41.98 29.40 24.91
N ILE A 166 41.07 29.45 23.91
CA ILE A 166 40.95 30.56 22.92
C ILE A 166 39.86 30.27 21.86
N ALA A 167 39.24 31.38 21.46
CA ALA A 167 38.07 31.62 20.62
C ALA A 167 37.99 30.91 19.26
N VAL A 168 36.75 30.52 18.90
CA VAL A 168 36.33 30.23 17.52
C VAL A 168 35.68 31.49 16.95
N ASN A 169 36.34 32.09 15.95
CA ASN A 169 35.76 33.10 15.07
C ASN A 169 35.68 32.54 13.64
N GLY A 170 34.45 32.53 13.11
CA GLY A 170 34.16 32.85 11.71
C GLY A 170 34.24 31.72 10.67
N ARG A 171 33.08 31.31 10.15
CA ARG A 171 32.59 31.80 8.85
C ARG A 171 31.21 31.25 8.52
N LYS A 172 30.31 32.17 8.21
CA LYS A 172 29.06 31.94 7.48
C LYS A 172 29.38 31.54 6.04
N VAL A 173 28.62 30.62 5.49
CA VAL A 173 28.34 30.55 4.05
C VAL A 173 26.84 30.40 3.89
N ASP A 174 26.25 31.38 3.20
CA ASP A 174 24.86 31.48 2.80
C ASP A 174 24.46 30.36 1.83
N GLU A 175 23.28 29.79 2.03
CA GLU A 175 22.56 29.07 0.97
C GLU A 175 21.09 29.54 0.98
N ALA A 176 20.69 30.17 -0.13
CA ALA A 176 19.34 30.65 -0.41
C ALA A 176 18.50 29.55 -1.11
N PRO A 177 17.16 29.66 -1.11
CA PRO A 177 16.26 28.54 -0.79
C PRO A 177 15.78 27.74 -2.01
N ARG A 178 15.52 26.44 -1.80
CA ARG A 178 14.62 25.63 -2.63
C ARG A 178 13.35 25.33 -1.85
N ALA A 179 12.22 25.74 -2.43
CA ALA A 179 10.89 25.52 -1.93
C ALA A 179 10.55 24.02 -1.89
N VAL A 180 10.15 23.52 -0.71
CA VAL A 180 9.43 22.27 -0.51
C VAL A 180 8.13 22.59 0.20
N ALA A 181 7.03 22.64 -0.55
CA ALA A 181 5.68 22.73 -0.02
C ALA A 181 4.89 21.58 -0.64
N SER A 182 4.75 20.47 0.08
CA SER A 182 3.70 19.45 -0.12
C SER A 182 3.68 18.32 0.93
N ASP A 183 4.58 18.27 1.92
CA ASP A 183 4.62 17.10 2.84
C ASP A 183 3.77 17.24 4.12
N THR A 184 3.20 18.41 4.43
CA THR A 184 2.51 18.62 5.72
C THR A 184 1.09 18.03 5.77
N GLU A 185 0.37 18.01 4.64
CA GLU A 185 -1.02 17.51 4.63
C GLU A 185 -1.11 15.98 4.74
N GLU A 186 -0.11 15.26 4.20
CA GLU A 186 -0.07 13.79 4.28
C GLU A 186 0.31 13.30 5.68
N ILE A 187 1.16 14.06 6.40
CA ILE A 187 1.57 13.74 7.78
C ILE A 187 0.39 13.94 8.75
N ASP A 188 -0.38 15.02 8.58
CA ASP A 188 -1.56 15.29 9.40
C ASP A 188 -2.66 14.22 9.25
N GLU A 189 -2.83 13.64 8.05
CA GLU A 189 -3.78 12.55 7.84
C GLU A 189 -3.32 11.23 8.50
N LEU A 190 -2.01 10.95 8.47
CA LEU A 190 -1.41 9.78 9.10
C LEU A 190 -1.50 9.84 10.64
N GLU A 191 -1.25 10.99 11.24
CA GLU A 191 -1.39 11.18 12.70
C GLU A 191 -2.83 10.95 13.17
N LYS A 192 -3.82 11.40 12.38
CA LYS A 192 -5.24 11.20 12.68
C LYS A 192 -5.65 9.73 12.65
N ARG A 193 -5.11 8.95 11.71
CA ARG A 193 -5.32 7.49 11.64
C ARG A 193 -4.65 6.76 12.79
N LEU A 194 -3.45 7.20 13.20
CA LEU A 194 -2.72 6.60 14.32
C LEU A 194 -3.44 6.88 15.66
N ALA A 195 -4.02 8.08 15.82
CA ALA A 195 -4.83 8.43 16.98
C ALA A 195 -6.12 7.59 17.08
N SER A 196 -6.75 7.22 15.95
CA SER A 196 -7.93 6.35 15.97
C SER A 196 -7.63 4.90 16.38
N LEU A 197 -6.41 4.42 16.11
CA LEU A 197 -5.96 3.07 16.48
C LEU A 197 -5.54 2.98 17.95
N ARG A 198 -5.10 4.09 18.55
CA ARG A 198 -4.72 4.16 19.97
C ARG A 198 -5.90 4.25 20.94
N ARG A 199 -7.13 4.37 20.43
CA ARG A 199 -8.35 4.56 21.23
C ARG A 199 -9.27 3.33 21.29
N VAL A 200 -8.76 2.18 20.83
CA VAL A 200 -9.33 0.83 21.01
C VAL A 200 -8.36 0.04 21.87
#